data_AF-A0AAN8ITA1-F1
#
_entry.id   AF-A0AAN8ITA1-F1
#
_cell.length_a   1.000
_cell.length_b   1.000
_cell.length_c   1.000
_cell.angle_alpha   90.00
_cell.angle_beta   90.00
_cell.angle_gamma   90.00
#
_symmetry.space_group_name_H-M   'P 1'
#
loop_
_entity.id
_entity.type
_entity.pdbx_description
1 polymer ?
#
loop_
_entity_poly.entity_id
_entity_poly.type
_entity_poly.pdbx_seq_one_letter_code
_entity_poly.pdbx_strand_id
1 'polypeptide(L)'
;MNPFASLDDFGFLELSQPVTRGDSPAETDLWCHYHPLVNNSIGDVIVGDATKIEFDVPTAIHHNQFVVKCHRNSAPERVAYNKAFVNVPIATGPASEPKFVKSDPEQPSMALLIFDSVSLNHFKRSMPRTTKFLVDNDFFTFDMYNEMSDDSERNLLNILRGGEDETANRTFLWNAMKG
;
A
#
# COMPACT_ATOMS: atom_id res chain seq x y z
N MET A 1 -15.65 7.46 8.71
CA MET A 1 -16.01 7.65 7.30
C MET A 1 -15.32 6.55 6.53
N ASN A 2 -16.04 5.81 5.68
CA ASN A 2 -15.41 4.80 4.83
C ASN A 2 -14.57 5.51 3.76
N PRO A 3 -13.35 5.02 3.48
CA PRO A 3 -12.53 5.58 2.41
C PRO A 3 -13.19 5.34 1.04
N PHE A 4 -12.97 6.23 0.08
CA PHE A 4 -13.49 6.08 -1.29
C PHE A 4 -13.01 4.79 -1.97
N ALA A 5 -11.80 4.33 -1.65
CA ALA A 5 -11.26 3.06 -2.10
C ALA A 5 -10.55 2.36 -0.93
N SER A 6 -10.85 1.09 -0.72
CA SER A 6 -10.25 0.23 0.31
C SER A 6 -9.81 -1.09 -0.29
N LEU A 7 -8.66 -1.58 0.15
CA LEU A 7 -8.17 -2.92 -0.14
C LEU A 7 -8.21 -3.71 1.17
N ASP A 8 -8.83 -4.88 1.15
CA ASP A 8 -8.86 -5.77 2.31
C ASP A 8 -7.61 -6.67 2.39
N ASP A 9 -7.50 -7.37 3.51
CA ASP A 9 -6.40 -8.29 3.83
C ASP A 9 -6.35 -9.53 2.91
N PHE A 10 -7.42 -9.80 2.15
CA PHE A 10 -7.51 -10.91 1.21
C PHE A 10 -7.24 -10.46 -0.25
N GLY A 11 -6.94 -9.18 -0.46
CA GLY A 11 -6.64 -8.63 -1.78
C GLY A 11 -7.87 -8.24 -2.60
N PHE A 12 -9.03 -8.04 -1.97
CA PHE A 12 -10.21 -7.49 -2.61
C PHE A 12 -10.23 -5.97 -2.48
N LEU A 13 -10.25 -5.30 -3.63
CA LEU A 13 -10.42 -3.86 -3.73
C LEU A 13 -11.91 -3.53 -3.85
N GLU A 14 -12.39 -2.60 -3.04
CA GLU A 14 -13.74 -2.06 -3.10
C GLU A 14 -13.70 -0.54 -3.26
N LEU A 15 -14.50 -0.03 -4.20
CA LEU A 15 -14.69 1.40 -4.42
C LEU A 15 -16.07 1.80 -3.88
N SER A 16 -16.11 2.70 -2.91
CA SER A 16 -17.36 3.27 -2.41
C SER A 16 -17.85 4.37 -3.35
N GLN A 17 -19.18 4.51 -3.48
CA GLN A 17 -19.74 5.64 -4.21
C GLN A 17 -19.32 6.98 -3.59
N PRO A 18 -19.09 8.02 -4.42
CA PRO A 18 -18.83 9.36 -3.91
C PRO A 18 -20.03 9.87 -3.11
N VAL A 19 -19.85 10.15 -1.82
CA VAL A 19 -20.92 10.69 -0.99
C VAL A 19 -21.15 12.16 -1.33
N THR A 20 -22.33 12.50 -1.86
CA THR A 20 -22.77 13.87 -2.11
C THR A 20 -22.91 14.64 -0.80
N ARG A 21 -22.10 15.69 -0.60
CA ARG A 21 -22.29 16.68 0.48
C ARG A 21 -22.90 17.97 -0.09
N GLY A 22 -24.24 18.07 -0.05
CA GLY A 22 -25.01 19.32 -0.18
C GLY A 22 -25.13 19.94 -1.59
N ASP A 23 -26.37 20.26 -1.98
CA ASP A 23 -26.83 21.15 -3.08
C ASP A 23 -25.90 21.38 -4.27
N SER A 24 -25.46 20.30 -4.93
CA SER A 24 -24.91 20.36 -6.29
C SER A 24 -25.35 19.13 -7.07
N PRO A 25 -25.75 19.30 -8.35
CA PRO A 25 -26.30 18.23 -9.16
C PRO A 25 -25.25 17.12 -9.33
N ALA A 26 -25.56 15.95 -8.77
CA ALA A 26 -24.97 14.63 -9.00
C ALA A 26 -23.72 14.58 -9.92
N GLU A 27 -22.54 14.92 -9.41
CA GLU A 27 -21.27 14.47 -10.03
C GLU A 27 -21.07 12.97 -9.69
N THR A 28 -21.93 12.14 -10.27
CA THR A 28 -22.01 10.68 -10.05
C THR A 28 -21.34 9.87 -11.15
N ASP A 29 -20.75 10.54 -12.14
CA ASP A 29 -20.28 9.89 -13.36
C ASP A 29 -18.74 9.81 -13.39
N LEU A 30 -18.22 9.01 -12.46
CA LEU A 30 -16.83 8.62 -12.39
C LEU A 30 -16.68 7.23 -13.00
N TRP A 31 -15.59 7.00 -13.70
CA TRP A 31 -15.14 5.65 -14.06
C TRP A 31 -13.73 5.44 -13.56
N CYS A 32 -13.48 4.24 -13.04
CA CYS A 32 -12.23 3.90 -12.39
C CYS A 32 -11.58 2.69 -13.05
N HIS A 33 -10.25 2.71 -13.12
CA HIS A 33 -9.44 1.57 -13.51
C HIS A 33 -8.33 1.37 -12.49
N TYR A 34 -7.91 0.12 -12.29
CA TYR A 34 -6.60 -0.13 -11.72
C TYR A 34 -5.59 -0.37 -12.82
N HIS A 35 -4.36 0.03 -12.55
CA HIS A 35 -3.21 -0.27 -13.36
C HIS A 35 -2.17 -1.01 -12.50
N PRO A 36 -1.74 -2.21 -12.89
CA PRO A 36 -0.64 -2.86 -12.19
C PRO A 36 0.64 -2.06 -12.39
N LEU A 37 1.48 -2.03 -11.37
CA LEU A 37 2.84 -1.51 -11.48
C LEU A 37 3.76 -2.68 -11.85
N VAL A 38 4.37 -2.59 -13.03
CA VAL A 38 5.24 -3.64 -13.56
C VAL A 38 6.65 -3.12 -13.75
N ASN A 39 7.64 -3.96 -13.50
CA ASN A 39 9.04 -3.63 -13.75
C ASN A 39 9.35 -3.79 -15.24
N ASN A 40 9.91 -2.74 -15.85
CA ASN A 40 10.41 -2.83 -17.22
C ASN A 40 11.78 -3.55 -17.26
N SER A 41 12.27 -3.84 -18.46
CA SER A 41 13.56 -4.52 -18.70
C SER A 41 14.79 -3.73 -18.22
N ILE A 42 14.62 -2.45 -17.88
CA ILE A 42 15.65 -1.50 -17.47
C ILE A 42 15.65 -1.33 -15.93
N GLY A 43 14.61 -1.81 -15.25
CA GLY A 43 14.42 -1.72 -13.81
C GLY A 43 13.55 -0.55 -13.35
N ASP A 44 12.94 0.21 -14.27
CA ASP A 44 11.97 1.24 -13.91
C ASP A 44 10.57 0.65 -13.73
N VAL A 45 9.81 1.23 -12.81
CA VAL A 45 8.40 0.88 -12.59
C VAL A 45 7.55 1.60 -13.63
N ILE A 46 6.86 0.84 -14.48
CA ILE A 46 5.93 1.36 -15.48
C ILE A 46 4.48 0.98 -15.12
N VAL A 47 3.55 1.80 -15.60
CA VAL A 47 2.11 1.58 -15.45
C VAL A 47 1.67 0.58 -16.52
N GLY A 48 1.17 -0.58 -16.11
CA GLY A 48 0.65 -1.61 -17.00
C GLY A 48 -0.78 -1.34 -17.49
N ASP A 49 -1.34 -2.36 -18.15
CA ASP A 49 -2.65 -2.29 -18.79
C ASP A 49 -3.79 -2.00 -17.80
N ALA A 50 -4.70 -1.12 -18.21
CA ALA A 50 -5.82 -0.68 -17.39
C ALA A 50 -6.89 -1.77 -17.30
N THR A 51 -7.37 -2.06 -16.10
CA THR A 51 -8.53 -2.93 -15.88
C THR A 51 -9.63 -2.14 -15.18
N LYS A 52 -10.83 -2.15 -15.76
CA LYS A 52 -11.97 -1.39 -15.23
C LYS A 52 -12.42 -1.98 -13.89
N ILE A 53 -12.77 -1.11 -12.95
CA ILE A 53 -13.33 -1.48 -11.64
C ILE A 53 -14.72 -0.87 -11.52
N GLU A 54 -15.67 -1.65 -11.03
CA GLU A 54 -17.04 -1.21 -10.75
C GLU A 54 -17.17 -0.79 -9.27
N PHE A 55 -18.08 0.15 -8.99
CA PHE A 55 -18.37 0.59 -7.62
C PHE A 55 -19.15 -0.46 -6.85
N ASP A 56 -18.92 -0.52 -5.54
CA ASP A 56 -19.58 -1.42 -4.57
C ASP A 56 -19.45 -2.92 -4.94
N VAL A 57 -18.47 -3.27 -5.79
CA VAL A 57 -18.17 -4.64 -6.20
C VAL A 57 -16.75 -5.00 -5.74
N PRO A 58 -16.60 -5.93 -4.79
CA PRO A 58 -15.30 -6.45 -4.40
C PRO A 58 -14.58 -7.07 -5.60
N THR A 59 -13.43 -6.48 -5.96
CA THR A 59 -12.63 -6.89 -7.12
C THR A 59 -11.34 -7.51 -6.62
N ALA A 60 -11.13 -8.81 -6.91
CA ALA A 60 -9.90 -9.49 -6.56
C ALA A 60 -8.72 -8.93 -7.38
N ILE A 61 -7.70 -8.42 -6.69
CA ILE A 61 -6.51 -7.87 -7.33
C ILE A 61 -5.36 -8.86 -7.19
N HIS A 62 -4.87 -9.42 -8.29
CA HIS A 62 -3.77 -10.39 -8.27
C HIS A 62 -2.38 -9.77 -8.44
N HIS A 63 -2.28 -8.44 -8.33
CA HIS A 63 -1.03 -7.70 -8.48
C HIS A 63 -0.58 -7.15 -7.14
N ASN A 64 0.70 -7.38 -6.79
CA ASN A 64 1.29 -6.93 -5.53
C ASN A 64 1.26 -5.39 -5.39
N GLN A 65 1.31 -4.68 -6.51
CA GLN A 65 1.35 -3.22 -6.54
C GLN A 65 0.51 -2.72 -7.71
N PHE A 66 -0.34 -1.74 -7.45
CA PHE A 66 -1.21 -1.18 -8.46
C PHE A 66 -1.65 0.23 -8.08
N VAL A 67 -2.13 0.98 -9.06
CA VAL A 67 -2.66 2.34 -8.87
C VAL A 67 -4.09 2.37 -9.35
N VAL A 68 -4.98 2.88 -8.51
CA VAL A 68 -6.37 3.16 -8.89
C VAL A 68 -6.44 4.59 -9.39
N LYS A 69 -6.92 4.74 -10.63
CA LYS A 69 -7.17 6.04 -11.26
C LYS A 69 -8.65 6.15 -11.61
N CYS A 70 -9.27 7.27 -11.24
CA CYS A 70 -10.62 7.58 -11.65
C CYS A 70 -10.68 8.91 -12.40
N HIS A 71 -11.56 8.96 -13.38
CA HIS A 71 -11.77 10.11 -14.25
C HIS A 71 -13.24 10.50 -14.24
N ARG A 72 -13.51 11.80 -14.38
CA ARG A 72 -14.88 12.30 -14.57
C ARG A 72 -15.25 12.21 -16.03
N ASN A 73 -16.48 11.79 -16.33
CA ASN A 73 -16.98 11.82 -17.71
C ASN A 73 -17.01 13.24 -18.31
N SER A 74 -17.21 14.26 -17.49
CA SER A 74 -17.18 15.67 -17.92
C SER A 74 -15.78 16.17 -18.28
N ALA A 75 -14.72 15.55 -17.75
CA ALA A 75 -13.34 15.97 -17.94
C ALA A 75 -12.39 14.76 -17.92
N PRO A 76 -12.42 13.91 -18.95
CA PRO A 76 -11.69 12.64 -18.97
C PRO A 76 -10.16 12.83 -18.90
N GLU A 77 -9.63 13.97 -19.35
CA GLU A 77 -8.19 14.27 -19.25
C GLU A 77 -7.73 14.56 -17.81
N ARG A 78 -8.65 14.89 -16.90
CA ARG A 78 -8.33 15.20 -15.50
C ARG A 78 -8.57 13.99 -14.61
N VAL A 79 -7.50 13.56 -13.95
CA VAL A 79 -7.57 12.49 -12.94
C VAL A 79 -8.24 13.06 -11.68
N ALA A 80 -9.40 12.52 -11.33
CA ALA A 80 -10.18 12.92 -10.16
C ALA A 80 -9.75 12.19 -8.88
N TYR A 81 -9.19 10.98 -9.04
CA TYR A 81 -8.66 10.18 -7.95
C TYR A 81 -7.44 9.41 -8.43
N ASN A 82 -6.37 9.41 -7.64
CA ASN A 82 -5.13 8.70 -7.94
C ASN A 82 -4.53 8.18 -6.63
N LYS A 83 -4.55 6.87 -6.41
CA LYS A 83 -3.97 6.28 -5.20
C LYS A 83 -3.27 4.96 -5.52
N ALA A 84 -2.06 4.80 -4.99
CA ALA A 84 -1.32 3.55 -5.04
C ALA A 84 -1.75 2.62 -3.90
N PHE A 85 -1.78 1.33 -4.20
CA PHE A 85 -2.10 0.25 -3.28
C PHE A 85 -1.03 -0.82 -3.37
N VAL A 86 -0.81 -1.48 -2.24
CA VAL A 86 0.03 -2.67 -2.13
C VAL A 86 -0.87 -3.82 -1.70
N ASN A 87 -1.02 -4.82 -2.55
CA ASN A 87 -1.66 -6.07 -2.16
C ASN A 87 -0.59 -7.02 -1.63
N VAL A 88 -0.57 -7.18 -0.32
CA VAL A 88 0.30 -8.15 0.34
C VAL A 88 -0.53 -9.41 0.55
N PRO A 89 -0.37 -10.46 -0.27
CA PRO A 89 -1.14 -11.67 -0.08
C PRO A 89 -0.80 -12.28 1.28
N ILE A 90 -1.81 -12.46 2.13
CA ILE A 90 -1.65 -13.29 3.33
C ILE A 90 -1.38 -14.71 2.85
N ALA A 91 -0.22 -15.25 3.20
CA ALA A 91 0.12 -16.62 2.89
C ALA A 91 -0.89 -17.57 3.55
N THR A 92 -1.79 -18.14 2.75
CA THR A 92 -2.82 -19.12 3.18
C THR A 92 -2.31 -20.56 3.06
N GLY A 93 -1.00 -20.76 3.25
CA GLY A 93 -0.38 -22.09 3.34
C GLY A 93 -0.29 -22.57 4.79
N PRO A 94 -0.11 -23.88 5.04
CA PRO A 94 0.34 -24.34 6.35
C PRO A 94 1.69 -23.66 6.61
N ALA A 95 1.70 -22.68 7.51
CA ALA A 95 2.93 -22.03 7.93
C ALA A 95 3.88 -23.14 8.39
N SER A 96 5.10 -23.16 7.85
CA SER A 96 6.18 -23.87 8.52
C SER A 96 6.20 -23.43 9.99
N GLU A 97 6.41 -24.36 10.94
CA GLU A 97 6.29 -24.06 12.37
C GLU A 97 6.90 -22.68 12.68
N PRO A 98 6.14 -21.76 13.29
CA PRO A 98 6.58 -20.39 13.45
C PRO A 98 7.88 -20.38 14.26
N LYS A 99 8.98 -19.96 13.64
CA LYS A 99 10.30 -19.85 14.32
C LYS A 99 10.34 -18.71 15.35
N PHE A 100 9.28 -17.92 15.43
CA PHE A 100 9.13 -16.80 16.36
C PHE A 100 8.05 -17.11 17.39
N VAL A 101 8.34 -16.76 18.65
CA VAL A 101 7.37 -16.83 19.74
C VAL A 101 6.27 -15.81 19.47
N LYS A 102 5.01 -16.24 19.53
CA LYS A 102 3.86 -15.35 19.38
C LYS A 102 3.93 -14.26 20.46
N SER A 103 3.82 -12.99 20.08
CA SER A 103 3.85 -11.91 21.07
C SER A 103 2.64 -12.01 22.00
N ASP A 104 2.81 -11.53 23.23
CA ASP A 104 1.70 -11.29 24.14
C ASP A 104 0.81 -10.19 23.52
N PRO A 105 -0.49 -10.44 23.28
CA PRO A 105 -1.39 -9.43 22.77
C PRO A 105 -1.63 -8.28 23.75
N GLU A 106 -1.44 -8.50 25.06
CA GLU A 106 -1.55 -7.44 26.07
C GLU A 106 -0.24 -6.61 26.18
N GLN A 107 0.88 -7.16 25.69
CA GLN A 107 2.19 -6.51 25.70
C GLN A 107 2.90 -6.69 24.34
N PRO A 108 2.41 -6.04 23.26
CA PRO A 108 3.06 -6.12 21.98
C PRO A 108 4.47 -5.50 22.06
N SER A 109 5.48 -6.27 21.69
CA SER A 109 6.85 -5.78 21.52
C SER A 109 7.17 -5.66 20.03
N MET A 110 7.57 -4.46 19.61
CA MET A 110 7.94 -4.16 18.24
C MET A 110 9.40 -3.75 18.18
N ALA A 111 10.19 -4.44 17.36
CA ALA A 111 11.54 -4.03 17.02
C ALA A 111 11.56 -3.49 15.59
N LEU A 112 11.99 -2.24 15.44
CA LEU A 112 12.18 -1.62 14.13
C LEU A 112 13.67 -1.53 13.83
N LEU A 113 14.12 -2.25 12.81
CA LEU A 113 15.50 -2.19 12.31
C LEU A 113 15.51 -1.45 10.98
N ILE A 114 16.30 -0.39 10.90
CA ILE A 114 16.37 0.49 9.74
C ILE A 114 17.80 0.49 9.19
N PHE A 115 17.92 0.21 7.90
CA PHE A 115 19.17 0.31 7.17
C PHE A 115 19.18 1.61 6.39
N ASP A 116 20.07 2.53 6.74
CA ASP A 116 20.26 3.79 6.04
C ASP A 116 21.10 3.60 4.77
N SER A 117 20.77 4.33 3.71
CA SER A 117 21.57 4.47 2.49
C SER A 117 21.86 3.17 1.73
N VAL A 118 20.97 2.18 1.84
CA VAL A 118 21.07 0.89 1.15
C VAL A 118 19.93 0.74 0.15
N SER A 119 20.25 0.55 -1.13
CA SER A 119 19.25 0.14 -2.13
C SER A 119 18.90 -1.33 -1.97
N LEU A 120 17.68 -1.72 -2.36
CA LEU A 120 17.22 -3.11 -2.30
C LEU A 120 18.17 -4.07 -3.06
N ASN A 121 18.69 -3.64 -4.22
CA ASN A 121 19.65 -4.42 -5.00
C ASN A 121 20.98 -4.59 -4.26
N HIS A 122 21.48 -3.54 -3.59
CA HIS A 122 22.69 -3.65 -2.78
C HIS A 122 22.46 -4.57 -1.57
N PHE A 123 21.31 -4.47 -0.89
CA PHE A 123 20.94 -5.36 0.22
C PHE A 123 20.92 -6.82 -0.22
N LYS A 124 20.24 -7.15 -1.32
CA LYS A 124 20.15 -8.53 -1.86
C LYS A 124 21.54 -9.09 -2.21
N ARG A 125 22.47 -8.27 -2.71
CA ARG A 125 23.84 -8.67 -3.07
C ARG A 125 24.76 -8.80 -1.85
N SER A 126 24.70 -7.86 -0.92
CA SER A 126 25.61 -7.77 0.24
C SER A 126 25.15 -8.64 1.42
N MET A 127 23.85 -8.90 1.54
CA MET A 127 23.25 -9.68 2.64
C MET A 127 22.38 -10.86 2.14
N PRO A 128 22.91 -11.74 1.27
CA PRO A 128 22.11 -12.80 0.65
C PRO A 128 21.56 -13.82 1.65
N ARG A 129 22.27 -14.06 2.76
CA ARG A 129 21.79 -14.93 3.85
C ARG A 129 20.58 -14.32 4.57
N THR A 130 20.59 -13.02 4.79
CA THR A 130 19.45 -12.30 5.39
C THR A 130 18.26 -12.30 4.45
N THR A 131 18.47 -12.03 3.15
CA THR A 131 17.39 -12.12 2.15
C THR A 131 16.78 -13.52 2.12
N LYS A 132 17.61 -14.57 2.09
CA LYS A 132 17.13 -15.96 2.15
C LYS A 132 16.36 -16.23 3.44
N PHE A 133 16.85 -15.75 4.59
CA PHE A 133 16.15 -15.90 5.86
C PHE A 133 14.76 -15.24 5.84
N LEU A 134 14.63 -14.04 5.29
CA LEU A 134 13.33 -13.36 5.20
C LEU A 134 12.34 -14.18 4.36
N VAL A 135 12.78 -14.67 3.20
CA VAL A 135 11.96 -15.51 2.30
C VAL A 135 11.60 -16.85 2.95
N ASP A 136 12.56 -17.53 3.56
CA ASP A 136 12.37 -18.85 4.19
C ASP A 136 11.51 -18.80 5.46
N ASN A 137 11.16 -17.62 5.96
CA ASN A 137 10.34 -17.43 7.17
C ASN A 137 9.12 -16.54 6.90
N ASP A 138 8.66 -16.47 5.65
CA ASP A 138 7.43 -15.80 5.25
C ASP A 138 7.36 -14.32 5.67
N PHE A 139 8.51 -13.63 5.75
CA PHE A 139 8.51 -12.18 5.97
C PHE A 139 7.96 -11.46 4.74
N PHE A 140 7.13 -10.46 4.97
CA PHE A 140 6.69 -9.56 3.92
C PHE A 140 7.85 -8.69 3.44
N THR A 141 8.20 -8.81 2.17
CA THR A 141 9.19 -7.96 1.52
C THR A 141 8.49 -7.03 0.53
N PHE A 142 8.63 -5.72 0.73
CA PHE A 142 8.14 -4.74 -0.22
C PHE A 142 9.18 -4.54 -1.33
N ASP A 143 8.79 -4.80 -2.58
CA ASP A 143 9.65 -4.58 -3.75
C ASP A 143 9.59 -3.13 -4.29
N MET A 144 9.10 -2.17 -3.50
CA MET A 144 8.96 -0.76 -3.89
C MET A 144 10.14 0.12 -3.48
N TYR A 145 10.36 1.20 -4.23
CA TYR A 145 11.07 2.39 -3.75
C TYR A 145 10.22 3.08 -2.67
N ASN A 146 10.64 2.98 -1.42
CA ASN A 146 9.98 3.61 -0.27
C ASN A 146 10.63 4.93 0.14
N GLU A 147 11.46 5.49 -0.74
CA GLU A 147 12.16 6.75 -0.51
C GLU A 147 11.28 7.92 -0.98
N MET A 148 10.84 8.76 -0.05
CA MET A 148 10.09 9.98 -0.37
C MET A 148 11.02 11.19 -0.58
N SER A 149 12.24 11.12 -0.08
CA SER A 149 13.27 12.14 -0.25
C SER A 149 14.66 11.53 -0.07
N ASP A 150 15.69 12.16 -0.61
CA ASP A 150 17.10 11.77 -0.41
C ASP A 150 17.61 11.91 1.05
N ASP A 151 16.72 12.30 1.97
CA ASP A 151 16.99 12.48 3.40
C ASP A 151 16.35 11.35 4.23
N SER A 152 17.22 10.54 4.84
CA SER A 152 16.86 9.40 5.68
C SER A 152 16.04 9.80 6.91
N GLU A 153 16.26 10.99 7.47
CA GLU A 153 15.46 11.46 8.62
C GLU A 153 14.00 11.67 8.21
N ARG A 154 13.78 12.31 7.07
CA ARG A 154 12.44 12.57 6.54
C ARG A 154 11.73 11.28 6.16
N ASN A 155 12.42 10.34 5.52
CA ASN A 155 11.86 9.02 5.19
C ASN A 155 11.40 8.28 6.46
N LEU A 156 12.26 8.25 7.49
CA LEU A 156 11.97 7.60 8.76
C LEU A 156 10.80 8.26 9.48
N LEU A 157 10.77 9.59 9.54
CA LEU A 157 9.67 10.32 10.14
C LEU A 157 8.36 10.10 9.39
N ASN A 158 8.38 10.00 8.06
CA ASN A 158 7.18 9.71 7.28
C ASN A 158 6.63 8.31 7.56
N ILE A 159 7.50 7.30 7.67
CA ILE A 159 7.12 5.94 8.08
C ILE A 159 6.48 5.95 9.48
N LEU A 160 7.11 6.64 10.44
CA LEU A 160 6.64 6.69 11.83
C LEU A 160 5.43 7.61 12.05
N ARG A 161 5.15 8.52 11.12
CA ARG A 161 4.02 9.46 11.20
C ARG A 161 2.80 8.98 10.42
N GLY A 162 2.95 8.05 9.48
CA GLY A 162 1.85 7.51 8.67
C GLY A 162 1.46 8.38 7.48
N GLY A 163 2.37 9.24 6.98
CA GLY A 163 2.11 10.14 5.84
C GLY A 163 1.37 11.44 6.18
N GLU A 164 1.33 12.38 5.24
CA GLU A 164 0.58 13.65 5.37
C GLU A 164 -0.82 13.50 4.78
N ASP A 165 -1.84 13.47 5.64
CA ASP A 165 -3.22 13.77 5.25
C ASP A 165 -3.56 15.18 5.77
N GLU A 166 -3.87 16.11 4.87
CA GLU A 166 -4.06 17.54 5.18
C GLU A 166 -5.32 17.80 6.04
N THR A 167 -6.18 16.80 6.27
CA THR A 167 -7.54 17.04 6.81
C THR A 167 -7.91 16.31 8.10
N ALA A 168 -7.05 15.48 8.68
CA ALA A 168 -7.40 14.71 9.89
C ALA A 168 -6.52 15.08 11.09
N ASN A 169 -7.16 15.38 12.24
CA ASN A 169 -6.50 15.60 13.53
C ASN A 169 -5.54 14.45 13.83
N ARG A 170 -4.24 14.76 13.76
CA ARG A 170 -3.13 13.81 13.77
C ARG A 170 -3.03 13.10 15.11
N THR A 171 -3.15 11.78 15.10
CA THR A 171 -2.83 10.93 16.26
C THR A 171 -1.52 10.23 15.94
N PHE A 172 -0.46 10.50 16.71
CA PHE A 172 0.81 9.77 16.55
C PHE A 172 0.57 8.26 16.64
N LEU A 173 1.32 7.45 15.89
CA LEU A 173 1.30 5.97 15.96
C LEU A 173 1.36 5.47 17.41
N TRP A 174 2.18 6.11 18.25
CA TRP A 174 2.24 5.85 19.69
C TRP A 174 0.90 6.05 20.44
N ASN A 175 0.13 7.07 20.08
CA ASN A 175 -1.18 7.32 20.67
C ASN A 175 -2.26 6.36 20.12
N ALA A 176 -2.09 5.85 18.90
CA ALA A 176 -2.96 4.82 18.33
C ALA A 176 -2.70 3.43 18.91
N MET A 177 -1.44 3.14 19.30
CA MET A 177 -1.03 1.87 19.92
C MET A 177 -1.34 1.77 21.41
N LYS A 178 -1.82 2.85 22.04
CA LYS A 178 -2.23 2.88 23.45
C LYS A 178 -3.70 2.49 23.68
N GLY A 179 -4.38 2.00 22.65
CA GLY A 179 -5.74 1.46 22.73
C GLY A 179 -5.78 0.14 23.47
#